data_AF-A0A6M4G613-F1
#
_entry.id   AF-A0A6M4G613-F1
#
_cell.length_a   1.000
_cell.length_b   1.000
_cell.length_c   1.000
_cell.angle_alpha   90.00
_cell.angle_beta   90.00
_cell.angle_gamma   90.00
#
_symmetry.space_group_name_H-M   'P 1'
#
loop_
_entity.id
_entity.type
_entity.pdbx_description
1 polymer ?
#
loop_
_entity_poly.entity_id
_entity_poly.type
_entity_poly.pdbx_seq_one_letter_code
_entity_poly.pdbx_strand_id
1 'polypeptide(L)'
;MAFIVKGTAVCNKPGCGKCWDVDPVLLVPCPDCQAPVGVGCRRPSGHGGPFVELHATRDLLADREGKYGPCPLGICGLAARDRQSSLPLFD
;
A
#
# COMPACT_ATOMS: atom_id res chain seq x y z
N MET A 1 7.13 -2.23 -4.85
CA MET A 1 6.64 -1.32 -3.79
C MET A 1 6.02 -0.13 -4.50
N ALA A 2 4.77 0.21 -4.21
CA ALA A 2 4.18 1.44 -4.72
C ALA A 2 4.81 2.63 -3.97
N PHE A 3 5.07 3.73 -4.68
CA PHE A 3 5.45 4.99 -4.07
C PHE A 3 4.15 5.60 -3.58
N ILE A 4 3.99 5.63 -2.27
CA ILE A 4 2.77 6.04 -1.61
C ILE A 4 2.72 7.58 -1.64
N VAL A 5 1.77 8.16 -2.36
CA VAL A 5 1.62 9.62 -2.49
C VAL A 5 0.34 10.02 -1.80
N LYS A 6 0.30 11.12 -1.05
CA LYS A 6 -0.94 11.60 -0.38
C LYS A 6 -1.99 12.19 -1.34
N GLY A 7 -2.10 11.65 -2.56
CA GLY A 7 -2.95 12.10 -3.66
C GLY A 7 -3.19 10.95 -4.64
N THR A 8 -3.31 11.26 -5.94
CA THR A 8 -3.47 10.24 -6.98
C THR A 8 -2.31 9.25 -6.94
N ALA A 9 -2.63 7.97 -6.79
CA ALA A 9 -1.65 6.90 -6.69
C ALA A 9 -1.67 6.06 -7.97
N VAL A 10 -0.51 5.51 -8.33
CA VAL A 10 -0.36 4.58 -9.46
C VAL A 10 0.40 3.34 -9.03
N CYS A 11 0.11 2.21 -9.66
CA CYS A 11 0.84 0.99 -9.40
C CYS A 11 2.21 1.05 -10.08
N ASN A 12 3.28 0.82 -9.30
CA ASN A 12 4.65 0.82 -9.83
C ASN A 12 5.13 -0.54 -10.33
N LYS A 13 4.26 -1.54 -10.43
CA LYS A 13 4.65 -2.83 -11.01
C LYS A 13 4.72 -2.67 -12.54
N PRO A 14 5.83 -3.04 -13.19
CA PRO A 14 5.95 -2.96 -14.65
C PRO A 14 4.78 -3.65 -15.34
N GLY A 15 4.16 -2.95 -16.29
CA GLY A 15 2.97 -3.42 -17.01
C GLY A 15 1.64 -3.23 -16.29
N CYS A 16 1.61 -2.92 -14.99
CA CYS A 16 0.37 -2.65 -14.27
C CYS A 16 -0.03 -1.17 -14.40
N GLY A 17 -1.11 -0.87 -15.13
CA GLY A 17 -1.61 0.49 -15.35
C GLY A 17 -2.64 0.98 -14.33
N LYS A 18 -2.66 0.43 -13.11
CA LYS A 18 -3.66 0.82 -12.11
C LYS A 18 -3.40 2.23 -11.59
N CYS A 19 -4.47 3.02 -11.47
CA CYS A 19 -4.49 4.32 -10.86
C CYS A 19 -5.66 4.45 -9.87
N TRP A 20 -5.50 5.32 -8.89
CA TRP A 20 -6.51 5.64 -7.89
C TRP A 20 -6.52 7.14 -7.63
N ASP A 21 -7.70 7.73 -7.46
CA ASP A 21 -7.86 9.17 -7.18
C ASP A 21 -7.17 9.58 -5.87
N VAL A 22 -7.22 8.68 -4.89
CA VAL A 22 -6.50 8.76 -3.62
C VAL A 22 -5.76 7.46 -3.38
N ASP A 23 -4.60 7.55 -2.75
CA ASP A 23 -3.84 6.39 -2.32
C ASP A 23 -4.67 5.45 -1.44
N PRO A 24 -4.89 4.19 -1.86
CA PRO A 24 -5.70 3.23 -1.11
C PRO A 24 -5.19 2.95 0.31
N VAL A 25 -3.91 3.20 0.62
CA VAL A 25 -3.37 3.11 1.98
C VAL A 25 -4.10 4.06 2.94
N LEU A 26 -4.58 5.20 2.43
CA LEU A 26 -5.32 6.17 3.23
C LEU A 26 -6.79 5.79 3.45
N LEU A 27 -7.31 4.75 2.79
CA LEU A 27 -8.70 4.28 2.93
C LEU A 27 -8.94 3.38 4.15
N VAL A 28 -7.90 3.14 4.96
CA VAL A 28 -7.94 2.40 6.23
C VAL A 28 -7.25 3.21 7.32
N PRO A 29 -7.61 3.01 8.60
CA PRO A 29 -6.84 3.59 9.72
C PRO A 29 -5.45 2.96 9.81
N CYS A 30 -4.47 3.70 10.32
CA CYS A 30 -3.13 3.16 10.58
C CYS A 30 -3.13 2.31 11.86
N PRO A 31 -2.75 1.02 11.81
CA PRO A 31 -2.70 0.18 13.02
C PRO A 31 -1.59 0.63 14.00
N ASP A 32 -0.48 1.19 13.50
CA ASP A 32 0.68 1.52 14.34
C ASP A 32 0.55 2.86 15.07
N CYS A 33 0.15 3.92 14.35
CA CYS A 33 0.07 5.29 14.91
C CYS A 33 -1.35 5.82 15.10
N GLN A 34 -2.35 4.95 14.87
CA GLN A 34 -3.78 5.23 15.00
C GLN A 34 -4.27 6.44 14.20
N ALA A 35 -3.52 6.83 13.15
CA ALA A 35 -3.94 7.90 12.25
C ALA A 35 -5.25 7.48 11.54
N PRO A 36 -6.27 8.35 11.49
CA PRO A 36 -7.55 8.01 10.88
C PRO A 36 -7.44 7.91 9.35
N VAL A 37 -8.52 7.42 8.74
CA VAL A 37 -8.70 7.39 7.27
C VAL A 37 -8.50 8.79 6.70
N GLY A 38 -7.82 8.90 5.56
CA GLY A 38 -7.48 10.15 4.89
C GLY A 38 -6.32 10.94 5.50
N VAL A 39 -5.89 10.61 6.72
CA VAL A 39 -4.81 11.33 7.42
C VAL A 39 -3.49 10.59 7.29
N GLY A 40 -2.42 11.32 6.96
CA GLY A 40 -1.07 10.77 6.86
C GLY A 40 -0.56 10.17 8.19
N CYS A 41 0.38 9.24 8.09
CA CYS A 41 0.99 8.64 9.27
C CYS A 41 1.86 9.66 10.03
N ARG A 42 2.08 9.36 11.32
CA ARG A 42 2.92 10.13 12.23
C ARG A 42 4.08 9.29 12.69
N ARG A 43 5.24 9.90 12.88
CA ARG A 43 6.40 9.25 13.48
C ARG A 43 6.14 8.97 14.97
N PRO A 44 6.90 8.07 15.61
CA PRO A 44 6.79 7.80 17.05
C PRO A 44 6.94 9.07 17.93
N SER A 45 7.69 10.06 17.46
CA SER A 45 7.81 11.39 18.11
C SER A 45 6.55 12.27 17.99
N GLY A 46 5.46 11.77 17.42
CA GLY A 46 4.20 12.48 17.20
C GLY A 46 4.17 13.37 15.94
N HIS A 47 5.31 13.63 15.31
CA HIS A 47 5.41 14.51 14.15
C HIS A 47 4.85 13.84 12.89
N GLY A 48 3.89 14.51 12.24
CA GLY A 48 3.40 14.21 10.90
C GLY A 48 3.93 15.21 9.88
N GLY A 49 3.56 15.05 8.61
CA GLY A 49 3.88 16.02 7.56
C GLY A 49 3.92 15.39 6.17
N PRO A 50 4.01 16.20 5.11
CA PRO A 50 4.04 15.70 3.72
C PRO A 50 5.23 14.76 3.46
N PHE A 51 6.34 14.91 4.18
CA PHE A 51 7.55 14.08 4.08
C PHE A 51 7.58 12.88 5.04
N VAL A 52 6.44 12.57 5.67
CA VAL A 52 6.32 11.37 6.52
C VAL A 52 5.65 10.27 5.70
N GLU A 53 6.45 9.24 5.42
CA GLU A 53 6.01 7.99 4.78
C GLU A 53 4.87 7.33 5.56
N LEU A 54 3.99 6.64 4.84
CA LEU A 54 2.96 5.82 5.49
C LEU A 54 3.57 4.51 5.98
N HIS A 55 3.10 4.04 7.14
CA HIS A 55 3.57 2.77 7.68
C HIS A 55 3.20 1.61 6.76
N ALA A 56 4.16 0.72 6.50
CA ALA A 56 3.95 -0.47 5.67
C ALA A 56 2.82 -1.38 6.19
N THR A 57 2.61 -1.44 7.51
CA THR A 57 1.49 -2.18 8.12
C THR A 57 0.13 -1.66 7.66
N ARG A 58 -0.01 -0.35 7.45
CA ARG A 58 -1.22 0.27 6.91
C ARG A 58 -1.44 -0.10 5.45
N ASP A 59 -0.37 -0.13 4.67
CA ASP A 59 -0.40 -0.57 3.27
C ASP A 59 -0.86 -2.03 3.15
N LEU A 60 -0.26 -2.91 3.96
CA LEU A 60 -0.64 -4.31 4.03
C LEU A 60 -2.10 -4.50 4.48
N LEU A 61 -2.59 -3.67 5.40
CA LEU A 61 -4.00 -3.70 5.82
C LEU A 61 -4.93 -3.26 4.68
N ALA A 62 -4.61 -2.18 3.96
CA ALA A 62 -5.39 -1.72 2.82
C ALA A 62 -5.50 -2.79 1.73
N ASP A 63 -4.43 -3.54 1.48
CA ASP A 63 -4.42 -4.67 0.56
C ASP A 63 -5.29 -5.83 1.05
N ARG A 64 -5.17 -6.22 2.33
CA ARG A 64 -6.02 -7.26 2.93
C ARG A 64 -7.50 -6.91 2.91
N GLU A 65 -7.84 -5.64 3.08
CA GLU A 65 -9.22 -5.14 2.97
C GLU A 65 -9.67 -4.92 1.52
N GLY A 66 -8.83 -5.23 0.53
CA GLY A 66 -9.17 -5.15 -0.88
C GLY A 66 -9.30 -3.73 -1.43
N LYS A 67 -8.77 -2.70 -0.74
CA LYS A 67 -8.89 -1.29 -1.15
C LYS A 67 -8.23 -1.00 -2.49
N TYR A 68 -7.20 -1.76 -2.84
CA TYR A 68 -6.53 -1.68 -4.14
C TYR A 68 -7.33 -2.33 -5.28
N GLY A 69 -8.32 -3.16 -4.97
CA GLY A 69 -9.05 -4.00 -5.92
C GLY A 69 -8.20 -5.09 -6.60
N PRO A 70 -8.80 -5.96 -7.42
CA PRO A 70 -8.09 -7.06 -8.09
C PRO A 70 -7.10 -6.53 -9.14
N CYS A 71 -5.87 -7.04 -9.17
CA CYS A 71 -4.90 -6.69 -10.21
C CYS A 71 -5.30 -7.34 -11.54
N PRO A 72 -5.45 -6.58 -12.65
CA PRO A 72 -5.82 -7.15 -13.95
C PRO A 72 -4.79 -8.16 -14.47
N LEU A 73 -3.54 -8.02 -14.06
CA LEU A 73 -2.45 -8.93 -14.43
C LEU A 73 -2.16 -9.98 -13.36
N GLY A 74 -2.79 -9.91 -12.18
CA GLY A 74 -2.52 -10.84 -11.08
C GLY A 74 -1.11 -10.78 -10.50
N ILE A 75 -0.32 -9.73 -10.78
CA ILE A 75 1.09 -9.58 -10.37
C ILE A 75 1.30 -8.62 -9.19
N CYS A 76 0.23 -8.00 -8.69
CA CYS A 76 0.26 -7.00 -7.63
C CYS A 76 -0.47 -7.47 -6.37
N GLY A 77 -0.13 -6.84 -5.25
CA GLY A 77 -0.72 -7.12 -3.95
C GLY A 77 -0.17 -8.38 -3.28
N LEU A 78 -0.63 -8.61 -2.05
CA LEU A 78 -0.21 -9.70 -1.19
C LEU A 78 -0.53 -11.07 -1.79
N ALA A 79 -1.70 -11.21 -2.41
CA ALA A 79 -2.09 -12.45 -3.06
C ALA A 79 -1.12 -12.89 -4.18
N ALA A 80 -0.49 -11.94 -4.88
CA ALA A 80 0.52 -12.24 -5.88
C ALA A 80 1.89 -12.57 -5.25
N ARG A 81 2.22 -11.92 -4.12
CA ARG A 81 3.45 -12.19 -3.36
C ARG A 81 3.45 -13.62 -2.81
N ASP A 82 2.35 -14.06 -2.22
CA ASP A 82 2.26 -15.40 -1.63
C ASP A 82 2.48 -16.50 -2.68
N ARG A 83 1.97 -16.29 -3.91
CA ARG A 83 2.23 -17.18 -5.05
C ARG A 83 3.69 -17.20 -5.49
N GLN A 84 4.40 -16.07 -5.38
CA GLN A 84 5.82 -16.00 -5.74
C GLN A 84 6.71 -16.66 -4.67
N SER A 85 6.37 -16.54 -3.39
CA SER A 85 7.11 -17.24 -2.31
C SER A 85 6.96 -18.76 -2.35
N SER A 86 5.94 -19.29 -3.04
CA SER A 86 5.79 -20.73 -3.25
C SER A 86 6.56 -21.27 -4.47
N LEU A 87 7.18 -20.41 -5.28
CA LEU A 87 8.05 -20.87 -6.36
C LEU A 87 9.41 -21.23 -5.77
N PRO A 88 10.03 -22.36 -6.16
CA PRO A 88 11.39 -22.66 -5.74
C PRO A 88 12.30 -21.50 -6.14
N LEU A 89 13.04 -20.96 -5.17
CA LEU A 89 14.22 -20.16 -5.48
C LEU A 89 15.14 -21.10 -6.25
N PHE A 90 15.29 -20.88 -7.55
CA PHE A 90 16.20 -21.67 -8.35
C PHE A 90 17.62 -21.59 -7.74
N ASP A 91 18.29 -22.74 -7.56
CA ASP A 91 19.70 -22.87 -7.15
C ASP A 91 20.66 -22.18 -8.14
#